data_AF-A0A2N1UX32-F1
#
_entry.id   AF-A0A2N1UX32-F1
#
_cell.length_a   1.000
_cell.length_b   1.000
_cell.length_c   1.000
_cell.angle_alpha   90.00
_cell.angle_beta   90.00
_cell.angle_gamma   90.00
#
_symmetry.space_group_name_H-M   'P 1'
#
loop_
_entity.id
_entity.type
_entity.pdbx_description
1 polymer ?
#
loop_
_entity_poly.entity_id
_entity_poly.type
_entity_poly.pdbx_seq_one_letter_code
_entity_poly.pdbx_strand_id
1 'polypeptide(L)' 'MHSLTSTQTQIGQTWLPVCALTELEAKARVLFRHDKAQIVVFISNGQIYAIDNRC' A
#
# COMPACT_ATOMS: atom_id res chain seq x y z
N MET A 1 -22.54 9.04 -28.71
CA MET A 1 -22.57 9.85 -27.47
C MET A 1 -21.39 9.40 -26.62
N HIS A 2 -20.31 10.19 -26.61
CA HIS A 2 -19.02 9.78 -26.07
C HIS A 2 -18.92 10.08 -24.57
N SER A 3 -18.60 9.02 -23.82
CA SER A 3 -17.80 8.94 -22.61
C SER A 3 -17.55 10.24 -21.86
N LEU A 4 -18.25 10.43 -20.73
CA LEU A 4 -17.89 11.43 -19.74
C LEU A 4 -16.71 10.91 -18.92
N THR A 5 -15.58 11.57 -19.18
CA THR A 5 -14.34 11.64 -18.42
C THR A 5 -14.48 11.32 -16.93
N SER A 6 -13.72 10.30 -16.51
CA SER A 6 -13.41 9.97 -15.12
C SER A 6 -12.88 11.21 -14.39
N THR A 7 -13.70 11.82 -13.55
CA THR A 7 -13.29 12.79 -12.53
C THR A 7 -12.52 12.03 -11.45
N GLN A 8 -11.25 11.68 -11.74
CA GLN A 8 -10.33 11.16 -10.74
C GLN A 8 -9.78 12.37 -9.96
N THR A 9 -10.63 12.91 -9.10
CA THR A 9 -10.29 14.01 -8.19
C THR A 9 -9.15 13.54 -7.30
N GLN A 10 -8.08 14.33 -7.29
CA GLN A 10 -6.86 14.14 -6.52
C GLN A 10 -7.21 13.93 -5.03
N ILE A 11 -6.84 12.75 -4.55
CA ILE A 11 -7.09 12.18 -3.25
C ILE A 11 -6.43 13.05 -2.18
N GLY A 12 -7.19 13.46 -1.15
CA GLY A 12 -6.58 13.83 0.12
C GLY A 12 -5.78 12.62 0.61
N GLN A 13 -4.45 12.71 0.63
CA GLN A 13 -3.58 11.59 0.96
C GLN A 13 -3.74 11.23 2.44
N THR A 14 -4.72 10.40 2.75
CA THR A 14 -4.92 9.84 4.08
C THR A 14 -3.92 8.72 4.28
N TRP A 15 -3.12 8.82 5.34
CA TRP A 15 -2.26 7.73 5.79
C TRP A 15 -3.11 6.59 6.34
N LEU A 16 -2.86 5.38 5.86
CA LEU A 16 -3.55 4.17 6.32
C LEU A 16 -2.62 3.35 7.21
N PRO A 17 -3.07 2.91 8.39
CA PRO A 17 -2.31 1.97 9.20
C PRO A 17 -2.31 0.60 8.51
N VAL A 18 -1.11 0.02 8.33
CA VAL A 18 -0.94 -1.28 7.66
C VAL A 18 -0.80 -2.42 8.67
N CYS A 19 0.17 -2.32 9.59
CA CYS A 19 0.42 -3.30 10.64
C CYS A 19 1.19 -2.66 11.81
N ALA A 20 1.29 -3.38 12.93
CA ALA A 20 2.19 -3.00 14.02
C ALA A 20 3.65 -3.25 13.62
N LEU A 21 4.59 -2.48 14.18
CA LEU A 21 6.02 -2.67 13.94
C LEU A 21 6.48 -4.07 14.37
N THR A 22 6.05 -4.52 15.55
CA THR A 22 6.40 -5.84 16.10
C THR A 22 5.92 -6.99 15.21
N GLU A 23 4.77 -6.82 14.54
CA GLU A 23 4.26 -7.78 13.58
C GLU A 23 5.15 -7.83 12.33
N LEU A 24 5.56 -6.66 11.82
CA LEU A 24 6.42 -6.56 10.66
C LEU A 24 7.82 -7.16 10.93
N GLU A 25 8.36 -6.92 12.11
CA GLU A 25 9.62 -7.50 12.58
C GLU A 25 9.52 -9.03 12.69
N ALA A 26 8.42 -9.56 13.23
CA ALA A 26 8.22 -11.00 13.38
C ALA A 26 8.01 -11.73 12.05
N LYS A 27 7.34 -11.09 11.08
CA LYS A 27 6.97 -11.72 9.79
C LYS A 27 7.92 -11.38 8.64
N ALA A 28 8.83 -10.43 8.83
CA ALA A 28 9.71 -9.79 7.84
C ALA A 28 8.97 -9.04 6.71
N ARG A 29 7.74 -9.43 6.37
CA ARG A 29 6.87 -8.75 5.40
C ARG A 29 5.39 -8.91 5.74
N VAL A 30 4.58 -7.93 5.32
CA VAL A 30 3.13 -7.92 5.41
C VAL A 30 2.54 -7.57 4.05
N LEU A 31 1.46 -8.25 3.66
CA LEU A 31 0.68 -7.93 2.47
C LEU A 31 -0.53 -7.08 2.87
N PHE A 32 -0.61 -5.88 2.31
CA PHE A 32 -1.71 -4.95 2.48
C PHE A 32 -2.55 -4.90 1.20
N ARG A 33 -3.87 -5.00 1.35
CA ARG A 33 -4.81 -4.84 0.24
C ARG A 33 -5.80 -3.74 0.60
N HIS A 34 -5.90 -2.75 -0.27
CA HIS A 34 -6.89 -1.70 -0.16
C HIS A 34 -7.42 -1.34 -1.55
N ASP A 35 -8.73 -1.45 -1.73
CA ASP A 35 -9.42 -1.35 -3.02
C ASP A 35 -8.77 -2.24 -4.09
N LYS A 36 -8.12 -1.61 -5.09
CA LYS A 36 -7.45 -2.27 -6.22
C LYS A 36 -5.93 -2.32 -6.05
N ALA A 37 -5.39 -1.80 -4.95
CA ALA A 37 -3.97 -1.80 -4.65
C ALA A 37 -3.62 -3.03 -3.81
N GLN A 38 -2.51 -3.67 -4.19
CA GLN A 38 -1.85 -4.68 -3.36
C GLN A 38 -0.45 -4.15 -3.09
N ILE A 39 -0.09 -3.98 -1.82
CA ILE A 39 1.20 -3.44 -1.41
C ILE A 39 1.86 -4.47 -0.51
N VAL A 40 3.14 -4.74 -0.74
CA VAL A 40 3.97 -5.48 0.22
C VAL A 40 4.80 -4.48 1.01
N VAL A 41 4.70 -4.58 2.33
CA VAL A 41 5.54 -3.83 3.27
C VAL A 41 6.56 -4.78 3.85
N PHE A 42 7.83 -4.41 3.89
CA PHE A 42 8.91 -5.27 4.38
C PHE A 42 10.04 -4.47 5.01
N ILE A 43 10.82 -5.13 5.87
CA ILE A 43 12.04 -4.56 6.46
C ILE A 43 13.26 -5.07 5.69
N SER A 44 14.15 -4.17 5.31
CA SER A 44 15.46 -4.50 4.75
C SER A 44 16.49 -3.49 5.29
N ASN A 45 17.65 -3.97 5.74
CA ASN A 45 18.73 -3.13 6.28
C ASN A 45 18.25 -2.11 7.35
N GLY A 46 17.33 -2.53 8.22
CA GLY A 46 16.76 -1.68 9.29
C GLY A 46 15.79 -0.60 8.81
N GLN A 47 15.40 -0.61 7.53
CA GLN A 47 14.46 0.35 6.94
C GLN A 47 13.18 -0.35 6.48
N ILE A 48 12.05 0.37 6.55
CA ILE A 48 10.74 -0.10 6.11
C ILE A 48 10.50 0.38 4.68
N TYR A 49 10.18 -0.56 3.79
CA TYR A 49 9.84 -0.29 2.40
C TYR A 49 8.42 -0.76 2.10
N ALA A 50 7.78 -0.09 1.15
CA ALA A 50 6.48 -0.47 0.61
C ALA A 50 6.53 -0.42 -0.92
N ILE A 51 6.14 -1.50 -1.59
CA ILE A 51 6.10 -1.59 -3.06
C ILE A 51 4.79 -2.23 -3.53
N ASP A 52 4.37 -1.93 -4.77
CA ASP A 52 3.22 -2.61 -5.38
C ASP A 52 3.52 -4.10 -5.54
N ASN A 53 2.58 -4.94 -5.11
CA ASN A 53 2.68 -6.40 -5.12
C ASN A 53 1.98 -6.98 -6.36
N ARG A 54 2.28 -6.45 -7.53
CA ARG A 54 1.88 -6.97 -8.84
C ARG A 54 3.11 -7.06 -9.73
N CYS A 55 3.22 -8.18 -10.43
CA CYS A 55 4.21 -8.38 -11.49
C CYS A 55 3.65 -7.93 -12.84
#